data_AF-A0A8J3ACK8-F1
#
_entry.id   AF-A0A8J3ACK8-F1
#
_cell.length_a   1.000
_cell.length_b   1.000
_cell.length_c   1.000
_cell.angle_alpha   90.00
_cell.angle_beta   90.00
_cell.angle_gamma   90.00
#
_symmetry.space_group_name_H-M   'P 1'
#
loop_
_entity.id
_entity.type
_entity.pdbx_description
1 polymer ?
#
loop_
_entity_poly.entity_id
_entity_poly.type
_entity_poly.pdbx_seq_one_letter_code
_entity_poly.pdbx_strand_id
1 'polypeptide(L)'
;MDTGLNLDVIATAHQFLGYLVALVVLTAAIAGFVVDRDRPFAARNFVLPAVLIDIQILGGLAIFVLGRYWEHPSFLVSMLHPLLALAALVVAHVAIGRARKADVAVQARRTAAGGLVVALVLVFGAIGVVSAGIRGVGA
;
A
#
# COMPACT_ATOMS: atom_id res chain seq x y z
N MET A 1 14.75 8.47 28.22
CA MET A 1 14.03 9.17 27.13
C MET A 1 12.85 8.28 26.77
N ASP A 2 11.64 8.72 27.07
CA ASP A 2 10.40 7.97 26.87
C ASP A 2 10.08 7.82 25.37
N THR A 3 10.72 6.85 24.72
CA THR A 3 10.45 6.51 23.32
C THR A 3 9.27 5.54 23.17
N GLY A 4 8.87 4.85 24.25
CA GLY A 4 7.77 3.87 24.23
C GLY A 4 6.40 4.48 23.88
N LEU A 5 6.05 5.63 24.50
CA LEU A 5 4.82 6.35 24.19
C LEU A 5 4.75 6.88 22.74
N ASN A 6 5.88 7.07 22.06
CA ASN A 6 5.92 7.61 20.71
C ASN A 6 5.73 6.54 19.63
N LEU A 7 6.31 5.35 19.79
CA LEU A 7 6.21 4.28 18.78
C LEU A 7 4.80 3.69 18.72
N ASP A 8 4.16 3.48 19.86
CA ASP A 8 2.80 2.92 19.93
C ASP A 8 1.75 3.84 19.29
N VAL A 9 1.89 5.15 19.49
CA VAL A 9 1.03 6.15 18.83
C VAL A 9 1.24 6.13 17.31
N ILE A 10 2.49 6.06 16.84
CA ILE A 10 2.81 6.00 15.40
C ILE A 10 2.27 4.69 14.80
N ALA A 11 2.42 3.56 15.49
CA ALA A 11 1.90 2.27 15.04
C ALA A 11 0.37 2.27 14.95
N THR A 12 -0.30 2.85 15.94
CA THR A 12 -1.76 3.02 15.94
C THR A 12 -2.21 3.91 14.78
N ALA A 13 -1.54 5.05 14.59
CA ALA A 13 -1.83 5.94 13.47
C ALA A 13 -1.62 5.27 12.11
N HIS A 14 -0.55 4.48 11.97
CA HIS A 14 -0.27 3.70 10.76
C HIS A 14 -1.35 2.65 10.47
N GLN A 15 -1.90 2.00 11.50
CA GLN A 15 -3.02 1.07 11.35
C GLN A 15 -4.27 1.78 10.83
N PHE A 16 -4.66 2.90 11.44
CA PHE A 16 -5.83 3.67 11.00
C PHE A 16 -5.65 4.28 9.61
N LEU A 17 -4.46 4.77 9.30
CA LEU A 17 -4.11 5.25 7.96
C LEU A 17 -4.26 4.12 6.92
N GLY A 18 -3.94 2.88 7.29
CA GLY A 18 -4.15 1.71 6.43
C GLY A 18 -5.60 1.55 5.96
N TYR A 19 -6.60 1.83 6.83
CA TYR A 19 -8.01 1.80 6.43
C TYR A 19 -8.37 2.92 5.47
N LEU A 20 -7.84 4.13 5.69
CA LEU A 20 -8.03 5.26 4.77
C LEU A 20 -7.41 4.97 3.40
N VAL A 21 -6.18 4.43 3.39
CA VAL A 21 -5.48 4.02 2.16
C VAL A 21 -6.32 2.99 1.41
N ALA A 22 -6.80 1.96 2.10
CA ALA A 22 -7.64 0.93 1.49
C ALA A 22 -8.90 1.52 0.85
N LEU A 23 -9.59 2.42 1.55
CA LEU A 23 -10.79 3.08 1.05
C LEU A 23 -10.52 3.92 -0.20
N VAL A 24 -9.50 4.79 -0.15
CA VAL A 24 -9.17 5.71 -1.25
C VAL A 24 -8.62 4.94 -2.47
N VAL A 25 -7.77 3.94 -2.24
CA VAL A 25 -7.23 3.10 -3.32
C VAL A 25 -8.34 2.28 -3.98
N LEU A 26 -9.24 1.68 -3.19
CA LEU A 26 -10.36 0.91 -3.71
C LEU A 26 -11.32 1.78 -4.52
N THR A 27 -11.69 2.96 -4.02
CA THR A 27 -12.57 3.88 -4.75
C THR A 27 -11.94 4.36 -6.06
N ALA A 28 -10.64 4.69 -6.07
CA ALA A 28 -9.92 5.05 -7.28
C ALA A 28 -9.83 3.88 -8.28
N ALA A 29 -9.60 2.66 -7.79
CA ALA A 29 -9.58 1.46 -8.62
C ALA A 29 -10.95 1.20 -9.27
N ILE A 30 -12.03 1.21 -8.49
CA ILE A 30 -13.40 1.03 -9.00
C ILE A 30 -13.72 2.12 -10.03
N ALA A 31 -13.44 3.38 -9.72
CA ALA A 31 -13.66 4.49 -10.66
C ALA A 31 -12.90 4.27 -11.98
N GLY A 32 -11.67 3.75 -11.95
CA GLY A 32 -10.92 3.46 -13.16
C GLY A 32 -11.49 2.34 -14.04
N PHE A 33 -12.33 1.45 -13.49
CA PHE A 33 -13.04 0.41 -14.25
C PHE A 33 -14.45 0.81 -14.69
N VAL A 34 -15.13 1.67 -13.91
CA VAL A 34 -16.54 2.04 -14.11
C VAL A 34 -16.72 3.34 -14.90
N VAL A 35 -15.75 4.27 -14.84
CA VAL A 35 -15.87 5.55 -15.57
C VAL A 35 -15.99 5.33 -17.07
N ASP A 36 -16.89 6.12 -17.65
CA ASP A 36 -17.23 6.14 -19.07
C ASP A 36 -15.99 6.13 -19.98
N ARG A 37 -16.08 5.31 -21.04
CA ARG A 37 -14.98 5.04 -21.97
C ARG A 37 -14.55 6.31 -22.72
N ASP A 38 -15.49 7.24 -22.92
CA ASP A 38 -15.29 8.42 -23.74
C ASP A 38 -14.63 9.59 -22.98
N ARG A 39 -14.51 9.51 -21.64
CA ARG A 39 -13.79 10.54 -20.88
C ARG A 39 -12.29 10.48 -21.18
N PRO A 40 -11.56 11.60 -21.21
CA PRO A 40 -10.10 11.55 -21.26
C PRO A 40 -9.49 10.95 -19.98
N PHE A 41 -8.31 10.35 -20.10
CA PHE A 41 -7.54 9.90 -18.93
C PHE A 41 -7.03 11.10 -18.15
N ALA A 42 -7.32 11.15 -16.85
CA ALA A 42 -6.87 12.21 -15.96
C ALA A 42 -5.95 11.62 -14.88
N ALA A 43 -4.63 11.71 -15.10
CA ALA A 43 -3.63 11.17 -14.18
C ALA A 43 -3.79 11.69 -12.73
N ARG A 44 -4.32 12.91 -12.54
CA ARG A 44 -4.56 13.49 -11.20
C ARG A 44 -5.46 12.62 -10.33
N ASN A 45 -6.39 11.87 -10.93
CA ASN A 45 -7.32 11.02 -10.19
C ASN A 45 -6.60 9.85 -9.48
N PHE A 46 -5.37 9.55 -9.89
CA PHE A 46 -4.55 8.48 -9.32
C PHE A 46 -3.39 9.03 -8.46
N VAL A 47 -3.24 10.35 -8.34
CA VAL A 47 -2.15 10.95 -7.53
C VAL A 47 -2.41 10.75 -6.04
N LEU A 48 -3.62 11.07 -5.56
CA LEU A 48 -3.97 10.90 -4.16
C LEU A 48 -3.79 9.46 -3.65
N PRO A 49 -4.31 8.40 -4.32
CA PRO A 49 -4.08 7.03 -3.86
C PRO A 49 -2.59 6.64 -3.90
N ALA A 50 -1.81 7.12 -4.86
CA ALA A 50 -0.37 6.86 -4.90
C ALA A 50 0.36 7.49 -3.70
N VAL A 51 0.08 8.76 -3.41
CA VAL A 51 0.66 9.47 -2.26
C VAL A 51 0.26 8.81 -0.94
N LEU A 52 -0.97 8.35 -0.80
CA LEU A 52 -1.40 7.62 0.40
C LEU A 52 -0.65 6.29 0.56
N ILE A 53 -0.42 5.56 -0.54
CA ILE A 53 0.43 4.36 -0.54
C ILE A 53 1.87 4.71 -0.11
N ASP A 54 2.44 5.82 -0.60
CA ASP A 54 3.77 6.30 -0.20
C ASP A 54 3.83 6.52 1.30
N ILE A 55 2.91 7.31 1.85
CA ILE A 55 2.87 7.64 3.28
C ILE A 55 2.70 6.36 4.11
N GLN A 56 1.80 5.47 3.69
CA GLN A 56 1.57 4.21 4.41
C GLN A 56 2.85 3.38 4.47
N ILE A 57 3.52 3.18 3.34
CA ILE A 57 4.67 2.28 3.25
C ILE A 57 5.91 2.90 3.90
N LEU A 58 6.15 4.20 3.71
CA LEU A 58 7.24 4.89 4.37
C LEU A 58 7.03 4.95 5.89
N GLY A 59 5.80 5.20 6.34
CA GLY A 59 5.45 5.13 7.77
C GLY A 59 5.65 3.73 8.35
N GLY A 60 5.23 2.69 7.61
CA GLY A 60 5.46 1.30 7.98
C GLY A 60 6.94 0.93 8.04
N LEU A 61 7.74 1.42 7.09
CA LEU A 61 9.19 1.22 7.09
C LEU A 61 9.87 1.95 8.26
N ALA A 62 9.41 3.16 8.60
CA ALA A 62 9.90 3.86 9.78
C ALA A 62 9.59 3.08 11.05
N ILE A 63 8.38 2.53 11.21
CA ILE A 63 8.02 1.66 12.33
C ILE A 63 8.90 0.40 12.35
N PHE A 64 9.09 -0.23 11.19
CA PHE A 64 9.95 -1.40 11.05
C PHE A 64 11.38 -1.12 11.55
N VAL A 65 11.93 0.04 11.15
CA VAL A 65 13.28 0.50 11.53
C VAL A 65 13.38 0.93 13.01
N LEU A 66 12.39 1.66 13.52
CA LEU A 66 12.42 2.15 14.89
C LEU A 66 12.10 1.05 15.92
N GLY A 67 11.23 0.11 15.55
CA GLY A 67 10.83 -1.03 16.39
C GLY A 67 11.75 -2.24 16.30
N ARG A 68 12.85 -2.17 15.53
CA ARG A 68 13.80 -3.29 15.35
C ARG A 68 13.16 -4.58 14.83
N TYR A 69 12.12 -4.46 14.01
CA TYR A 69 11.36 -5.62 13.54
C TYR A 69 12.14 -6.55 12.60
N TRP A 70 13.32 -6.15 12.10
CA TRP A 70 14.24 -7.06 11.40
C TRP A 70 14.83 -8.14 12.32
N GLU A 71 14.86 -7.91 13.63
CA GLU A 71 15.29 -8.90 14.64
C GLU A 71 14.13 -9.79 15.12
N HIS A 72 12.92 -9.58 14.59
CA HIS A 72 11.76 -10.36 15.00
C HIS A 72 11.95 -11.85 14.61
N PRO A 73 11.67 -12.80 15.53
CA PRO A 73 11.94 -14.23 15.29
C PRO A 73 11.12 -14.84 14.16
N SER A 74 9.94 -14.29 13.87
CA SER A 74 9.11 -14.71 12.74
C SER A 74 9.62 -14.14 11.41
N PHE A 75 10.05 -15.02 10.49
CA PHE A 75 10.40 -14.67 9.10
C PHE A 75 9.30 -13.87 8.38
N LEU A 76 8.03 -14.17 8.69
CA LEU A 76 6.87 -13.48 8.13
C LEU A 76 6.90 -11.99 8.48
N VAL A 77 7.25 -11.65 9.72
CA VAL A 77 7.30 -10.26 10.21
C VAL A 77 8.60 -9.58 9.78
N SER A 78 9.74 -10.24 9.97
CA SER A 78 11.05 -9.62 9.75
C SER A 78 11.38 -9.43 8.27
N MET A 79 10.93 -10.33 7.39
CA MET A 79 11.29 -10.29 5.96
C MET A 79 10.07 -10.13 5.04
N LEU A 80 9.07 -11.01 5.15
CA LEU A 80 8.01 -11.06 4.13
C LEU A 80 7.08 -9.83 4.17
N HIS A 81 6.74 -9.34 5.37
CA HIS A 81 5.90 -8.15 5.54
C HIS A 81 6.48 -6.89 4.85
N PRO A 82 7.72 -6.43 5.13
CA PRO A 82 8.27 -5.25 4.47
C PRO A 82 8.49 -5.47 2.96
N LEU A 83 8.80 -6.70 2.52
CA LEU A 83 8.94 -7.00 1.09
C LEU A 83 7.61 -6.85 0.33
N LEU A 84 6.51 -7.35 0.88
CA LEU A 84 5.18 -7.20 0.28
C LEU A 84 4.74 -5.73 0.24
N ALA A 85 5.03 -4.98 1.29
CA ALA A 85 4.79 -3.54 1.31
C ALA A 85 5.57 -2.84 0.19
N LEU A 86 6.89 -3.03 0.09
CA LEU A 86 7.70 -2.43 -0.98
C LEU A 86 7.26 -2.87 -2.38
N ALA A 87 6.85 -4.12 -2.56
CA ALA A 87 6.29 -4.59 -3.83
C ALA A 87 5.00 -3.83 -4.20
N ALA A 88 4.12 -3.55 -3.23
CA ALA A 88 2.90 -2.77 -3.45
C ALA A 88 3.22 -1.35 -3.95
N LEU A 89 4.22 -0.70 -3.33
CA LEU A 89 4.70 0.63 -3.72
C LEU A 89 5.14 0.65 -5.19
N VAL A 90 6.00 -0.30 -5.56
CA VAL A 90 6.56 -0.42 -6.91
C VAL A 90 5.45 -0.67 -7.93
N VAL A 91 4.55 -1.62 -7.65
CA VAL A 91 3.45 -1.96 -8.56
C VAL A 91 2.56 -0.74 -8.82
N ALA A 92 2.17 -0.01 -7.77
CA ALA A 92 1.34 1.19 -7.91
C ALA A 92 2.01 2.23 -8.82
N HIS A 93 3.28 2.54 -8.57
CA HIS A 93 4.03 3.55 -9.33
C HIS A 93 4.31 3.14 -10.77
N VAL A 94 4.69 1.88 -11.00
CA VAL A 94 4.93 1.36 -12.34
C VAL A 94 3.64 1.39 -13.15
N ALA A 95 2.52 0.96 -12.58
CA ALA A 95 1.25 0.95 -13.29
C ALA A 95 0.77 2.36 -13.64
N ILE A 96 0.85 3.32 -12.71
CA ILE A 96 0.49 4.72 -12.98
C ILE A 96 1.45 5.35 -14.00
N GLY A 97 2.76 5.07 -13.89
CA GLY A 97 3.77 5.52 -14.84
C GLY A 97 3.55 4.98 -16.25
N ARG A 98 3.13 3.71 -16.38
CA ARG A 98 2.74 3.10 -17.65
C ARG A 98 1.43 3.70 -18.20
N ALA A 99 0.44 3.91 -17.34
CA ALA A 99 -0.83 4.52 -17.72
C ALA A 99 -0.65 5.92 -18.32
N ARG A 100 0.27 6.73 -17.79
CA ARG A 100 0.62 8.07 -18.31
C ARG A 100 1.20 8.05 -19.72
N LYS A 101 1.75 6.91 -20.16
CA LYS A 101 2.40 6.73 -21.47
C LYS A 101 1.49 6.02 -22.48
N ALA A 102 0.26 5.68 -22.11
CA ALA A 102 -0.65 4.96 -23.00
C ALA A 102 -1.45 5.92 -23.87
N ASP A 103 -1.56 5.60 -25.16
CA ASP A 103 -2.26 6.44 -26.16
C ASP A 103 -3.79 6.33 -26.04
N VAL A 104 -4.29 5.21 -25.53
CA VAL A 104 -5.72 4.93 -25.39
C VAL A 104 -6.17 5.22 -23.95
N ALA A 105 -7.04 6.22 -23.77
CA ALA A 105 -7.50 6.67 -22.45
C ALA A 105 -8.15 5.56 -21.60
N VAL A 106 -8.92 4.66 -22.22
CA VAL A 106 -9.53 3.51 -21.54
C VAL A 106 -8.46 2.54 -21.05
N GLN A 107 -7.45 2.25 -21.87
CA GLN A 107 -6.35 1.37 -21.48
C GLN A 107 -5.54 2.00 -20.35
N ALA A 108 -5.22 3.30 -20.43
CA ALA A 108 -4.54 4.04 -19.39
C ALA A 108 -5.25 3.90 -18.03
N ARG A 109 -6.57 4.15 -17.99
CA ARG A 109 -7.38 4.01 -16.77
C ARG A 109 -7.33 2.59 -16.21
N ARG A 110 -7.53 1.57 -17.05
CA ARG A 110 -7.51 0.17 -16.63
C ARG A 110 -6.14 -0.28 -16.14
N THR A 111 -5.06 0.18 -16.75
CA THR A 111 -3.70 -0.10 -16.31
C THR A 111 -3.44 0.51 -14.93
N ALA A 112 -3.79 1.79 -14.71
CA ALA A 112 -3.64 2.43 -13.40
C ALA A 112 -4.51 1.75 -12.33
N ALA A 113 -5.79 1.50 -12.64
CA ALA A 113 -6.73 0.85 -11.73
C ALA A 113 -6.32 -0.58 -11.39
N GLY A 114 -5.93 -1.38 -12.39
CA GLY A 114 -5.42 -2.74 -12.18
C GLY A 114 -4.18 -2.77 -11.31
N GLY A 115 -3.24 -1.83 -11.52
CA GLY A 115 -2.08 -1.66 -10.65
C GLY A 115 -2.46 -1.33 -9.20
N LEU A 116 -3.41 -0.44 -9.00
CA LEU A 116 -3.92 -0.12 -7.66
C LEU A 116 -4.61 -1.31 -6.98
N VAL A 117 -5.35 -2.14 -7.72
CA VAL A 117 -5.91 -3.39 -7.17
C VAL A 117 -4.80 -4.34 -6.72
N VAL A 118 -3.79 -4.57 -7.57
CA VAL A 118 -2.67 -5.46 -7.21
C VAL A 118 -1.90 -4.91 -6.01
N ALA A 119 -1.64 -3.60 -5.97
CA ALA A 119 -1.01 -2.95 -4.82
C ALA A 119 -1.84 -3.14 -3.53
N LEU A 120 -3.17 -2.99 -3.61
CA LEU A 120 -4.06 -3.19 -2.46
C LEU A 120 -4.05 -4.65 -1.98
N VAL A 121 -4.04 -5.62 -2.90
CA VAL A 121 -3.88 -7.04 -2.57
C VAL A 121 -2.56 -7.29 -1.85
N LEU A 122 -1.46 -6.68 -2.29
CA LEU A 122 -0.15 -6.81 -1.64
C LEU A 122 -0.13 -6.16 -0.25
N VAL A 123 -0.79 -5.00 -0.06
CA VAL A 123 -0.95 -4.37 1.25
C VAL A 123 -1.74 -5.28 2.21
N PHE A 124 -2.87 -5.83 1.77
CA PHE A 124 -3.63 -6.79 2.59
C PHE A 124 -2.85 -8.08 2.84
N GLY A 125 -2.08 -8.55 1.86
CA GLY A 125 -1.15 -9.66 2.01
C GLY A 125 -0.13 -9.40 3.11
N ALA A 126 0.48 -8.21 3.12
CA ALA A 126 1.41 -7.80 4.18
C ALA A 126 0.75 -7.82 5.57
N ILE A 127 -0.51 -7.35 5.68
CA ILE A 127 -1.28 -7.38 6.93
C ILE A 127 -1.59 -8.83 7.36
N GLY A 128 -1.98 -9.69 6.41
CA GLY A 128 -2.23 -11.10 6.67
C GLY A 128 -0.98 -11.84 7.18
N VAL A 129 0.16 -11.56 6.56
CA VAL A 129 1.47 -12.11 6.92
C VAL A 129 1.88 -11.71 8.34
N VAL A 130 1.77 -10.43 8.72
CA VAL A 130 2.09 -10.01 10.09
C VAL A 130 1.12 -10.64 11.11
N SER A 131 -0.17 -10.72 10.78
CA SER A 131 -1.18 -11.36 11.64
C SER A 131 -0.94 -12.86 11.84
N ALA A 132 -0.44 -13.56 10.81
CA ALA A 132 -0.03 -14.96 10.92
C ALA A 132 1.30 -15.10 11.68
N GLY A 133 2.28 -14.23 11.41
CA GLY A 133 3.59 -14.25 12.04
C GLY A 133 3.55 -14.02 13.55
N ILE A 134 2.70 -13.11 14.02
CA ILE A 134 2.50 -12.86 15.46
C ILE A 134 1.85 -14.07 16.12
N ARG A 135 0.83 -14.68 15.50
CA ARG A 135 0.13 -15.85 16.05
C ARG A 135 1.02 -17.11 16.10
N GLY A 136 1.91 -17.27 15.13
CA GLY A 136 2.80 -18.43 15.03
C GLY A 136 3.98 -18.44 16.01
N VAL A 137 4.29 -17.32 16.67
CA VAL A 137 5.35 -17.24 17.70
C VAL A 137 4.77 -17.43 19.12
N GLY A 138 3.46 -17.26 19.29
CA GLY A 138 2.76 -17.45 20.56
C GLY A 138 2.26 -18.88 20.81
N ALA A 139 2.58 -19.83 19.92
CA ALA A 139 2.27 -21.26 20.01
C ALA A 139 3.56 -22.06 20.19
#